data_AF-X1D8G6-F1
#
_entry.id   AF-X1D8G6-F1
#
_cell.length_a   1.000
_cell.length_b   1.000
_cell.length_c   1.000
_cell.angle_alpha   90.00
_cell.angle_beta   90.00
_cell.angle_gamma   90.00
#
_symmetry.space_group_name_H-M   'P 1'
#
loop_
_entity.id
_entity.type
_entity.pdbx_description
1 polymer ?
#
loop_
_entity_poly.entity_id
_entity_poly.type
_entity_poly.pdbx_seq_one_letter_code
_entity_poly.pdbx_strand_id
1 'polypeptide(L)' 'TVLNKEPQERWGQPEDAARLIAWLVSDEAQWISGQVINSDGGVHF' A
#
# COMPACT_ATOMS: atom_id res chain seq x y z
N THR A 1 -3.23 -17.65 -19.28
CA THR A 1 -3.03 -17.59 -17.82
C THR A 1 -2.03 -16.49 -17.54
N VAL A 2 -2.51 -15.29 -17.23
CA VAL A 2 -1.63 -14.12 -17.03
C VAL A 2 -0.86 -14.39 -15.74
N LEU A 3 0.46 -14.52 -15.86
CA LEU A 3 1.34 -14.73 -14.71
C LEU A 3 1.27 -13.52 -13.78
N ASN A 4 0.92 -13.82 -12.54
CA ASN A 4 1.17 -13.09 -11.30
C ASN A 4 2.32 -12.08 -11.45
N LYS A 5 1.99 -10.80 -11.64
CA LYS A 5 2.96 -9.69 -11.77
C LYS A 5 3.11 -8.88 -10.48
N GLU A 6 2.50 -9.34 -9.40
CA GLU A 6 2.63 -8.75 -8.07
C GLU A 6 3.95 -9.26 -7.47
N PRO A 7 4.89 -8.39 -7.08
CA PRO A 7 6.16 -8.82 -6.46
C PRO A 7 5.99 -9.64 -5.18
N GLN A 8 4.84 -9.52 -4.52
CA GLN A 8 4.48 -10.32 -3.36
C GLN A 8 3.74 -11.63 -3.70
N GLU A 9 3.64 -11.97 -4.99
CA GLU A 9 3.00 -13.18 -5.52
C GLU A 9 1.57 -13.43 -5.04
N ARG A 10 0.86 -12.39 -4.59
CA ARG A 10 -0.52 -12.46 -4.12
C ARG A 10 -1.32 -11.28 -4.60
N TRP A 11 -2.64 -11.46 -4.67
CA TRP A 11 -3.56 -10.34 -4.82
C TRP A 11 -3.57 -9.48 -3.55
N GLY A 12 -3.57 -8.16 -3.75
CA GLY A 12 -3.88 -7.20 -2.69
C GLY A 12 -5.26 -7.50 -2.09
N GLN A 13 -5.36 -7.32 -0.79
CA GLN A 13 -6.60 -7.44 -0.03
C GLN A 13 -7.05 -6.05 0.43
N PRO A 14 -8.35 -5.82 0.69
CA PRO A 14 -8.83 -4.53 1.21
C PRO A 14 -8.06 -4.05 2.45
N GLU A 15 -7.60 -4.99 3.28
CA GLU A 15 -6.86 -4.71 4.51
C GLU A 15 -5.46 -4.12 4.24
N ASP A 16 -4.86 -4.35 3.07
CA ASP A 16 -3.56 -3.77 2.71
C ASP A 16 -3.65 -2.25 2.57
N ALA A 17 -4.69 -1.76 1.91
CA ALA A 17 -4.97 -0.32 1.81
C ALA A 17 -5.45 0.23 3.17
N ALA A 18 -6.32 -0.50 3.87
CA ALA A 18 -6.86 -0.06 5.16
C ALA A 18 -5.76 0.12 6.21
N ARG A 19 -4.74 -0.77 6.26
CA ARG A 19 -3.59 -0.62 7.16
C ARG A 19 -2.77 0.63 6.86
N LEU A 20 -2.51 0.92 5.58
CA LEU A 20 -1.82 2.15 5.19
C LEU A 20 -2.60 3.39 5.63
N ILE A 21 -3.92 3.41 5.39
CA ILE A 21 -4.80 4.50 5.82
C ILE A 21 -4.79 4.65 7.34
N ALA A 22 -4.91 3.54 8.07
CA ALA A 22 -4.92 3.54 9.54
C ALA A 22 -3.62 4.14 10.10
N TRP A 23 -2.48 3.83 9.50
CA TRP A 23 -1.21 4.46 9.87
C TRP A 23 -1.17 5.95 9.50
N LEU A 24 -1.63 6.34 8.31
CA LEU A 24 -1.67 7.74 7.86
C LEU A 24 -2.51 8.65 8.77
N VAL A 25 -3.58 8.11 9.37
CA VAL A 25 -4.44 8.88 10.30
C VAL A 25 -3.98 8.82 11.76
N SER A 26 -2.86 8.15 12.03
CA SER A 26 -2.29 8.04 13.38
C SER A 26 -1.27 9.15 13.66
N ASP A 27 -0.93 9.34 14.94
CA ASP A 27 0.09 10.30 15.38
C ASP A 27 1.50 9.98 14.83
N GLU A 28 1.74 8.73 14.41
CA GLU A 28 3.01 8.30 13.84
C GLU A 28 3.29 8.96 12.48
N ALA A 29 2.25 9.31 11.73
CA ALA A 29 2.36 9.92 10.41
C ALA A 29 2.31 11.47 10.45
N GLN A 30 2.35 12.10 11.63
CA GLN A 30 2.07 13.54 11.82
C GLN A 30 2.94 14.49 10.98
N TRP A 31 4.14 14.07 10.57
CA TRP A 31 5.07 14.87 9.79
C TRP A 31 5.01 14.61 8.29
N ILE A 32 4.05 13.79 7.83
CA ILE A 32 3.91 13.40 6.44
C ILE A 32 2.70 14.11 5.85
N SER A 33 2.94 14.92 4.82
CA SER A 33 1.90 15.62 4.09
C SER A 33 2.30 15.84 2.63
N GLY A 34 1.29 15.96 1.76
CA GLY A 34 1.47 16.20 0.32
C GLY A 34 2.10 15.04 -0.46
N GLN A 35 2.22 13.85 0.15
CA GLN A 35 2.80 12.67 -0.49
C GLN A 35 1.70 11.76 -1.05
N VAL A 36 2.00 11.12 -2.19
CA VAL A 36 1.23 9.99 -2.71
C VAL A 36 1.99 8.71 -2.34
N ILE A 37 1.35 7.80 -1.63
CA ILE A 37 1.95 6.54 -1.19
C ILE A 37 1.16 5.38 -1.80
N ASN A 38 1.85 4.47 -2.48
CA ASN A 38 1.24 3.32 -3.13
C ASN A 38 1.17 2.11 -2.19
N SER A 39 0.01 1.42 -2.18
CA SER A 39 -0.19 0.11 -1.54
C SER A 39 -0.58 -0.90 -2.61
N ASP A 40 0.40 -1.33 -3.39
CA ASP A 40 0.21 -2.05 -4.66
C ASP A 40 1.08 -3.31 -4.76
N GLY A 41 1.57 -3.84 -3.62
CA GLY A 41 2.54 -4.94 -3.61
C GLY A 41 3.87 -4.60 -4.30
N GLY A 42 4.03 -3.32 -4.70
CA GLY A 42 5.00 -2.68 -5.57
C GLY A 42 5.18 -3.17 -6.98
N VAL A 43 4.05 -3.25 -7.65
CA VAL A 43 4.05 -3.13 -9.10
C VAL A 43 4.82 -1.88 -9.61
N HIS A 44 4.92 -0.80 -8.82
CA HIS A 44 5.53 0.48 -9.23
C HIS A 44 6.92 0.78 -8.62
N PHE A 45 7.68 -0.21 -8.16
CA PHE A 45 9.06 0.00 -7.67
C PHE A 45 10.05 0.38 -8.80
#